data_AF-A0A351A3E2-F1
#
_entry.id   AF-A0A351A3E2-F1
#
_cell.length_a   1.000
_cell.length_b   1.000
_cell.length_c   1.000
_cell.angle_alpha   90.00
_cell.angle_beta   90.00
_cell.angle_gamma   90.00
#
_symmetry.space_group_name_H-M   'P 1'
#
loop_
_entity.id
_entity.type
_entity.pdbx_description
1 polymer ?
#
loop_
_entity_poly.entity_id
_entity_poly.type
_entity_poly.pdbx_seq_one_letter_code
_entity_poly.pdbx_strand_id
1 'polypeptide(L)'
;MSGRTPAVEAGLLPEHRRELDRFVDALWLEHGLAANTLAGYRSDLARFAAWLEVRGQRLPAAGPPELTAYIGEFSRGARPASQRRLLASCRRYYRMLLINREIAEDPTL
;
A
#
# COMPACT_ATOMS: atom_id res chain seq x y z
N MET A 1 -1.63 -10.22 -18.48
CA MET A 1 -2.34 -11.28 -17.72
C MET A 1 -3.28 -10.60 -16.73
N SER A 2 -4.57 -10.47 -17.06
CA SER A 2 -5.56 -9.91 -16.12
C SER A 2 -5.79 -10.91 -14.99
N GLY A 3 -5.03 -10.76 -13.92
CA GLY A 3 -5.34 -11.38 -12.64
C GLY A 3 -6.66 -10.82 -12.12
N ARG A 4 -7.52 -11.69 -11.59
CA ARG A 4 -8.78 -11.31 -10.94
C ARG A 4 -8.49 -10.21 -9.90
N THR A 5 -9.04 -9.01 -10.10
CA THR A 5 -8.96 -7.93 -9.12
C THR A 5 -9.53 -8.42 -7.78
N PRO A 6 -8.79 -8.36 -6.67
CA PRO A 6 -9.30 -8.75 -5.37
C PRO A 6 -10.57 -7.96 -5.01
N ALA A 7 -11.53 -8.58 -4.31
CA ALA A 7 -12.81 -7.94 -3.97
C ALA A 7 -12.65 -6.59 -3.23
N VAL A 8 -11.60 -6.47 -2.41
CA VAL A 8 -11.24 -5.21 -1.72
C VAL A 8 -10.90 -4.12 -2.72
N GLU A 9 -10.08 -4.42 -3.74
CA GLU A 9 -9.68 -3.44 -4.75
C GLU A 9 -10.83 -3.03 -5.68
N ALA A 10 -11.75 -3.95 -5.95
CA ALA A 10 -12.91 -3.66 -6.82
C ALA A 10 -13.84 -2.60 -6.21
N GLY A 11 -13.92 -2.53 -4.88
CA GLY A 11 -14.74 -1.57 -4.15
C GLY A 11 -14.08 -0.20 -3.91
N LEU A 12 -12.79 -0.05 -4.21
CA LEU A 12 -12.07 1.20 -3.98
C LEU A 12 -12.44 2.28 -5.00
N LEU A 13 -12.38 3.54 -4.55
CA LEU A 13 -12.47 4.68 -5.46
C LEU A 13 -11.37 4.61 -6.56
N PRO A 14 -11.65 5.08 -7.79
CA PRO A 14 -10.70 5.01 -8.92
C PRO A 14 -9.31 5.59 -8.63
N GLU A 15 -9.25 6.66 -7.85
CA GLU A 15 -8.00 7.29 -7.44
C GLU A 15 -7.10 6.34 -6.65
N HIS A 16 -7.64 5.54 -5.73
CA HIS A 16 -6.84 4.58 -4.98
C HIS A 16 -6.26 3.51 -5.91
N ARG A 17 -7.04 3.03 -6.88
CA ARG A 17 -6.55 2.03 -7.85
C ARG A 17 -5.41 2.58 -8.70
N ARG A 18 -5.49 3.83 -9.14
CA ARG A 18 -4.42 4.49 -9.91
C ARG A 18 -3.12 4.60 -9.10
N GLU A 19 -3.20 4.90 -7.80
CA GLU A 19 -2.02 4.90 -6.92
C GLU A 19 -1.36 3.52 -6.84
N LEU A 20 -2.18 2.47 -6.69
CA LEU A 20 -1.71 1.08 -6.61
C LEU A 20 -1.09 0.62 -7.93
N ASP A 21 -1.65 1.01 -9.08
CA ASP A 21 -1.11 0.73 -10.41
C ASP A 21 0.26 1.38 -10.56
N ARG A 22 0.35 2.68 -10.30
CA ARG A 22 1.60 3.44 -10.38
C ARG A 22 2.70 2.87 -9.50
N PHE A 23 2.36 2.47 -8.27
CA PHE A 23 3.32 1.86 -7.36
C PHE A 23 3.86 0.51 -7.87
N VAL A 24 2.97 -0.35 -8.37
CA VAL A 24 3.37 -1.67 -8.90
C VAL A 24 4.21 -1.51 -10.17
N ASP A 25 3.83 -0.59 -11.06
CA ASP A 25 4.55 -0.30 -12.29
C ASP A 25 5.96 0.23 -12.00
N ALA A 26 6.10 1.14 -11.04
CA ALA A 26 7.40 1.65 -10.60
C ALA A 26 8.30 0.53 -10.05
N LEU A 27 7.76 -0.31 -9.15
CA LEU A 27 8.54 -1.42 -8.59
C LEU A 27 8.93 -2.48 -9.63
N TRP A 28 8.07 -2.72 -10.62
CA TRP A 28 8.39 -3.62 -11.71
C TRP A 28 9.51 -3.06 -12.58
N LEU A 29 9.41 -1.78 -12.98
CA LEU A 29 10.38 -1.13 -13.85
C LEU A 29 11.75 -0.96 -13.19
N GLU A 30 11.80 -0.55 -11.92
CA GLU A 30 13.05 -0.22 -11.23
C GLU A 30 13.75 -1.44 -10.61
N HIS A 31 13.00 -2.45 -10.21
CA HIS A 31 13.53 -3.56 -9.41
C HIS A 31 13.25 -4.94 -9.99
N GLY A 32 12.49 -5.05 -11.09
CA GLY A 32 12.19 -6.33 -11.74
C GLY A 32 11.53 -7.35 -10.80
N LEU A 33 10.75 -6.89 -9.81
CA LEU A 33 10.18 -7.79 -8.80
C LEU A 33 9.24 -8.81 -9.44
N ALA A 34 9.27 -10.04 -8.94
CA ALA A 34 8.39 -11.10 -9.39
C ALA A 34 6.91 -10.74 -9.18
N ALA A 35 6.04 -11.20 -10.10
CA ALA A 35 4.61 -10.89 -10.10
C ALA A 35 3.91 -11.20 -8.77
N ASN A 36 4.26 -12.30 -8.10
CA ASN A 36 3.67 -12.66 -6.81
C ASN A 36 4.05 -11.69 -5.69
N THR A 37 5.26 -11.13 -5.72
CA THR A 37 5.70 -10.11 -4.77
C THR A 37 4.94 -8.81 -4.98
N LEU A 38 4.82 -8.37 -6.24
CA LEU A 38 4.05 -7.18 -6.62
C LEU A 38 2.57 -7.31 -6.23
N ALA A 39 1.94 -8.45 -6.53
CA ALA A 39 0.57 -8.73 -6.14
C ALA A 39 0.37 -8.72 -4.61
N GLY A 40 1.35 -9.26 -3.87
CA GLY A 40 1.37 -9.21 -2.41
C GLY A 40 1.39 -7.78 -1.88
N TYR A 41 2.29 -6.94 -2.39
CA TYR A 41 2.39 -5.55 -1.97
C TYR A 41 1.15 -4.73 -2.34
N ARG A 42 0.64 -4.92 -3.57
CA ARG A 42 -0.60 -4.28 -4.03
C ARG A 42 -1.77 -4.62 -3.12
N SER A 43 -1.95 -5.90 -2.80
CA SER A 43 -3.04 -6.35 -1.94
C SER A 43 -2.94 -5.78 -0.51
N ASP A 44 -1.72 -5.68 0.03
CA ASP A 44 -1.49 -5.11 1.35
C ASP A 44 -1.83 -3.60 1.36
N LEU A 45 -1.39 -2.83 0.35
CA LEU A 45 -1.74 -1.41 0.22
C LEU A 45 -3.22 -1.16 -0.11
N ALA A 46 -3.86 -2.04 -0.89
CA ALA A 46 -5.29 -1.94 -1.19
C ALA A 46 -6.16 -2.04 0.07
N ARG A 47 -5.80 -2.94 1.00
CA ARG A 47 -6.49 -3.05 2.29
C ARG A 47 -6.27 -1.80 3.14
N PHE A 48 -5.08 -1.21 3.10
CA PHE A 48 -4.81 0.02 3.81
C PHE A 48 -5.58 1.20 3.20
N ALA A 49 -5.62 1.32 1.87
CA ALA A 49 -6.44 2.29 1.17
C ALA A 49 -7.91 2.18 1.56
N ALA A 50 -8.48 0.97 1.58
CA ALA A 50 -9.86 0.74 1.99
C ALA A 50 -10.11 1.18 3.45
N TRP A 51 -9.15 0.93 4.33
CA TRP A 51 -9.24 1.35 5.73
C TRP A 51 -9.20 2.88 5.91
N LEU A 52 -8.42 3.57 5.08
CA LEU A 52 -8.35 5.03 5.03
C LEU A 52 -9.58 5.66 4.35
N GLU A 53 -10.13 5.01 3.33
CA GLU A 53 -11.29 5.51 2.57
C GLU A 53 -12.51 5.69 3.49
N VAL A 54 -12.76 4.74 4.40
CA VAL A 54 -13.81 4.85 5.43
C VAL A 54 -13.62 6.06 6.37
N ARG A 55 -12.38 6.58 6.45
CA ARG A 55 -12.00 7.75 7.26
C ARG A 55 -11.85 9.01 6.41
N GLY A 56 -12.24 8.98 5.14
CA GLY A 56 -12.12 10.10 4.20
C GLY A 56 -10.68 10.46 3.85
N GLN A 57 -9.73 9.53 4.02
CA GLN A 57 -8.31 9.74 3.76
C GLN A 57 -7.79 8.89 2.60
N ARG A 58 -6.61 9.26 2.08
CA ARG A 58 -5.89 8.54 1.01
C ARG A 58 -4.49 8.17 1.45
N LEU A 59 -3.90 7.16 0.80
CA LEU A 59 -2.54 6.70 1.09
C LEU A 59 -1.49 7.83 1.15
N PRO A 60 -1.42 8.80 0.21
CA PRO A 60 -0.43 9.89 0.31
C PRO A 60 -0.65 10.85 1.49
N ALA A 61 -1.87 10.92 2.02
CA ALA A 61 -2.24 11.83 3.10
C ALA A 61 -2.12 11.20 4.50
N ALA A 62 -1.92 9.88 4.58
CA ALA A 62 -1.85 9.18 5.85
C ALA A 62 -0.51 9.45 6.56
N GLY A 63 -0.59 9.84 7.83
CA GLY A 63 0.58 10.11 8.66
C GLY A 63 0.98 8.94 9.56
N PRO A 64 1.97 9.16 10.45
CA PRO A 64 2.38 8.18 11.46
C PRO A 64 1.23 7.65 12.34
N PRO A 65 0.23 8.47 12.77
CA PRO A 65 -0.90 7.99 13.57
C PRO A 65 -1.77 6.96 12.83
N GLU A 66 -2.17 7.26 11.59
CA GLU A 66 -2.97 6.35 10.76
C GLU A 66 -2.23 5.06 10.47
N LEU A 67 -0.94 5.16 10.13
CA LEU A 67 -0.11 4.00 9.86
C LEU A 67 0.01 3.11 11.10
N THR A 68 0.27 3.70 12.27
CA THR A 68 0.37 2.98 13.54
C THR A 68 -0.94 2.29 13.91
N ALA A 69 -2.07 3.01 13.79
CA ALA A 69 -3.38 2.46 14.06
C ALA A 69 -3.71 1.28 13.13
N TYR A 70 -3.48 1.44 11.83
CA TYR A 70 -3.72 0.38 10.85
C TYR A 70 -2.85 -0.85 11.09
N ILE A 71 -1.55 -0.67 11.32
CA ILE A 71 -0.64 -1.80 11.62
C ILE A 71 -1.08 -2.52 12.90
N GLY A 72 -1.49 -1.76 13.92
CA GLY A 72 -2.01 -2.33 15.17
C GLY A 72 -3.25 -3.19 14.96
N GLU A 73 -4.21 -2.71 14.19
CA GLU A 73 -5.42 -3.47 13.83
C GLU A 73 -5.09 -4.69 12.98
N PHE A 74 -4.27 -4.52 11.93
CA PHE A 74 -3.86 -5.59 11.03
C PHE A 74 -3.14 -6.73 11.77
N SER A 75 -2.29 -6.37 12.74
CA SER A 75 -1.46 -7.33 13.47
C SER A 75 -2.26 -8.27 14.38
N ARG A 76 -3.49 -7.92 14.77
CA ARG A 76 -4.33 -8.78 15.64
C ARG A 76 -4.71 -10.12 15.01
N GLY A 77 -4.72 -10.21 13.68
CA GLY A 77 -5.08 -11.43 12.93
C GLY A 77 -4.04 -11.86 11.89
N ALA A 78 -2.93 -11.14 11.77
CA ALA A 78 -1.93 -11.39 10.74
C ALA A 78 -0.89 -12.41 11.17
N ARG A 79 -0.51 -13.30 10.25
CA ARG A 79 0.70 -14.12 10.40
C ARG A 79 1.95 -13.21 10.36
N PRO A 80 3.05 -13.57 11.05
CA PRO A 80 4.28 -12.77 11.05
C PRO A 80 4.82 -12.44 9.66
N ALA A 81 4.72 -13.38 8.71
CA ALA A 81 5.13 -13.14 7.32
C ALA A 81 4.28 -12.08 6.61
N SER A 82 2.97 -12.06 6.87
CA SER A 82 2.07 -11.04 6.32
C SER A 82 2.35 -9.67 6.91
N GLN A 83 2.61 -9.58 8.21
CA GLN A 83 2.96 -8.32 8.87
C GLN A 83 4.28 -7.75 8.29
N ARG A 84 5.31 -8.59 8.14
CA ARG A 84 6.57 -8.16 7.50
C ARG A 84 6.36 -7.66 6.07
N ARG A 85 5.51 -8.34 5.30
CA ARG A 85 5.20 -7.94 3.91
C ARG A 85 4.42 -6.63 3.87
N LEU A 86 3.45 -6.42 4.75
CA LEU A 86 2.73 -5.14 4.87
C LEU A 86 3.71 -4.00 5.19
N LEU A 87 4.56 -4.15 6.20
CA LEU A 87 5.55 -3.14 6.58
C LEU A 87 6.52 -2.83 5.42
N ALA A 88 6.97 -3.85 4.70
CA ALA A 88 7.81 -3.66 3.52
C ALA A 88 7.06 -2.93 2.39
N SER A 89 5.77 -3.21 2.21
CA SER A 89 4.92 -2.54 1.22
C SER A 89 4.78 -1.05 1.54
N CYS A 90 4.45 -0.71 2.79
CA CYS A 90 4.33 0.68 3.24
C CYS A 90 5.65 1.44 3.07
N ARG A 91 6.77 0.89 3.55
CA ARG A 91 8.09 1.53 3.41
C ARG A 91 8.47 1.80 1.96
N ARG A 92 8.24 0.84 1.06
CA ARG A 92 8.53 1.03 -0.36
C ARG A 92 7.64 2.10 -0.98
N TYR A 93 6.34 2.09 -0.65
CA TYR A 93 5.38 3.06 -1.16
C TYR A 93 5.71 4.48 -0.71
N TYR A 94 5.90 4.71 0.59
CA TYR A 94 6.18 6.06 1.10
C TYR A 94 7.56 6.57 0.68
N ARG A 95 8.56 5.69 0.55
CA ARG A 95 9.85 6.05 -0.04
C ARG A 95 9.72 6.48 -1.51
N MET A 96 8.88 5.81 -2.31
CA MET A 96 8.59 6.22 -3.69
C MET A 96 7.99 7.63 -3.71
N LEU A 97 6.98 7.90 -2.87
CA LEU A 97 6.36 9.23 -2.78
C LEU A 97 7.37 10.31 -2.35
N LEU A 98 8.23 10.00 -1.38
CA LEU A 98 9.26 10.92 -0.90
C LEU A 98 10.27 11.27 -1.99
N ILE A 99 10.77 10.26 -2.71
CA ILE A 99 11.70 10.46 -3.85
C ILE A 99 11.05 11.30 -4.95
N ASN A 100 9.76 11.08 -5.20
CA ASN A 100 8.98 11.85 -6.18
C ASN A 100 8.53 13.23 -5.67
N ARG A 101 8.86 13.59 -4.43
CA ARG A 101 8.49 14.86 -3.77
C ARG A 101 6.98 15.09 -3.66
N GLU A 102 6.22 14.00 -3.56
CA GLU A 102 4.76 14.05 -3.36
C GLU A 102 4.38 14.19 -1.89
N ILE A 103 5.29 13.81 -1.00
CA ILE A 103 5.21 14.02 0.44
C ILE A 103 6.51 14.68 0.93
N ALA A 104 6.42 15.43 2.02
CA ALA A 104 7.57 16.09 2.63
C ALA A 104 8.35 15.17 3.57
N GLU A 105 7.64 14.25 4.23
CA GLU A 105 8.16 13.36 5.26
C GLU A 105 7.64 11.94 5.03
N ASP A 106 8.47 10.94 5.30
CA ASP A 106 8.08 9.53 5.21
C ASP A 106 7.43 9.10 6.54
N PRO A 107 6.13 8.75 6.57
CA PRO A 107 5.43 8.38 7.80
C PRO A 107 5.86 7.03 8.38
N THR A 108 6.79 6.32 7.72
CA THR A 108 7.34 5.04 8.18
C THR A 108 8.65 5.17 8.96
N LEU A 109 9.17 6.39 9.13
CA LEU A 109 10.40 6.71 9.85
C LEU A 109 10.16 7.19 11.28
#